data_AF-A0A661UVA6-F1
#
_entry.id   AF-A0A661UVA6-F1
#
_cell.length_a   1.000
_cell.length_b   1.000
_cell.length_c   1.000
_cell.angle_alpha   90.00
_cell.angle_beta   90.00
_cell.angle_gamma   90.00
#
_symmetry.space_group_name_H-M   'P 1'
#
loop_
_entity.id
_entity.type
_entity.pdbx_description
1 polymer ?
#
loop_
_entity_poly.entity_id
_entity_poly.type
_entity_poly.pdbx_seq_one_letter_code
_entity_poly.pdbx_strand_id
1 'polypeptide(L)' 'MTSNRKTAIITGTLIIVGMVAGILSVVPSVESSDYLTEVSVSQNQVLTGAFFQFTLVPIYIGFALLLYHKII' A
#
# COMPACT_ATOMS: atom_id res chain seq x y z
N MET A 1 6.29 6.93 -28.96
CA MET A 1 6.70 7.85 -27.87
C MET A 1 5.65 8.03 -26.78
N THR A 2 4.34 8.05 -27.07
CA THR A 2 3.27 8.27 -26.07
C THR A 2 3.08 7.12 -25.06
N SER A 3 3.32 5.87 -25.47
CA SER A 3 3.21 4.69 -24.60
C SER A 3 4.17 4.75 -23.41
N ASN A 4 5.46 5.07 -23.64
CA ASN A 4 6.45 5.20 -22.57
C ASN A 4 6.10 6.28 -21.54
N ARG A 5 5.56 7.42 -22.01
CA ARG A 5 5.09 8.49 -21.12
C ARG A 5 3.90 8.03 -20.27
N LYS A 6 2.95 7.30 -20.84
CA LYS A 6 1.81 6.74 -20.11
C LYS A 6 2.28 5.73 -19.05
N THR A 7 3.19 4.82 -19.40
CA THR A 7 3.78 3.88 -18.44
C THR A 7 4.47 4.61 -17.29
N ALA A 8 5.31 5.60 -17.59
CA ALA A 8 6.01 6.37 -16.56
C ALA A 8 5.04 7.09 -15.60
N ILE A 9 3.95 7.66 -16.12
CA ILE A 9 2.91 8.28 -15.29
C ILE A 9 2.25 7.23 -14.39
N ILE A 10 1.85 6.08 -14.93
CA ILE A 10 1.20 5.01 -14.15
C ILE A 10 2.14 4.50 -13.05
N THR A 11 3.41 4.23 -13.39
CA THR A 11 4.43 3.78 -12.43
C THR A 11 4.65 4.82 -11.33
N GLY A 12 4.76 6.10 -11.68
CA GLY A 12 4.89 7.19 -10.69
C GLY A 12 3.67 7.30 -9.78
N THR A 13 2.46 7.21 -10.33
CA THR A 13 1.23 7.20 -9.55
C THR A 13 1.16 6.01 -8.60
N LEU A 14 1.53 4.81 -9.04
CA LEU A 14 1.58 3.61 -8.19
C LEU A 14 2.53 3.80 -7.00
N ILE A 15 3.70 4.40 -7.21
CA ILE A 15 4.64 4.69 -6.12
C ILE A 15 4.01 5.64 -5.10
N ILE A 16 3.44 6.76 -5.56
CA ILE A 16 2.87 7.78 -4.67
C ILE A 16 1.68 7.21 -3.90
N VAL A 17 0.76 6.53 -4.58
CA VAL A 17 -0.41 5.90 -3.94
C VAL A 17 0.04 4.81 -2.97
N GLY A 18 1.04 4.01 -3.33
CA GLY A 18 1.62 2.99 -2.44
C GLY A 18 2.23 3.59 -1.19
N MET A 19 2.96 4.70 -1.31
CA MET A 19 3.53 5.39 -0.17
C MET A 19 2.46 5.93 0.79
N VAL A 20 1.43 6.59 0.24
CA VAL A 20 0.31 7.10 1.04
C VAL A 20 -0.45 5.97 1.72
N ALA A 21 -0.77 4.89 0.97
CA ALA A 21 -1.43 3.72 1.53
C ALA A 21 -0.58 3.06 2.62
N GLY A 22 0.74 2.97 2.45
CA GLY A 22 1.65 2.42 3.45
C GLY A 22 1.72 3.24 4.74
N ILE A 23 1.66 4.56 4.65
CA ILE A 23 1.58 5.41 5.84
C ILE A 23 0.23 5.23 6.55
N LEU A 24 -0.86 5.16 5.79
CA LEU A 24 -2.20 4.98 6.34
C LEU A 24 -2.48 3.56 6.85
N SER A 25 -1.66 2.57 6.48
CA SER A 25 -1.78 1.20 6.96
C SER A 25 -1.16 0.96 8.32
N VAL A 26 -0.40 1.93 8.86
CA VAL A 26 0.23 1.82 10.18
C VAL A 26 -0.85 1.82 11.27
N VAL A 27 -0.87 0.74 12.06
CA VAL A 27 -1.82 0.55 13.16
C VAL A 27 -1.02 0.26 14.43
N PRO A 28 -0.70 1.28 15.26
CA PRO A 28 0.10 1.08 16.47
C PRO A 28 -0.52 0.08 17.44
N SER A 29 -1.86 0.00 17.50
CA SER A 29 -2.57 -0.90 18.41
C SER A 29 -2.32 -2.39 18.13
N VAL A 30 -1.87 -2.78 16.93
CA VAL A 30 -1.48 -4.17 16.65
C VAL A 30 0.00 -4.46 16.94
N GLU A 31 0.81 -3.41 17.16
CA GLU A 31 2.25 -3.51 17.41
C GLU A 31 2.58 -3.46 18.91
N SER A 32 1.62 -3.11 19.76
CA SER A 32 1.75 -3.08 21.22
C SER A 32 1.87 -4.48 21.84
N SER A 33 2.51 -4.57 23.01
CA SER A 33 2.51 -5.78 23.83
C SER A 33 1.11 -6.17 24.30
N ASP A 34 0.22 -5.19 24.48
CA ASP A 34 -1.15 -5.38 24.94
C ASP A 34 -2.17 -5.36 23.79
N TYR A 35 -1.75 -5.79 22.59
CA TYR A 35 -2.53 -5.66 21.35
C TYR A 35 -3.96 -6.20 21.44
N LEU A 36 -4.22 -7.29 22.18
CA LEU A 36 -5.58 -7.84 22.33
C LEU A 36 -6.55 -6.85 22.97
N THR A 37 -6.06 -6.03 23.91
CA THR A 37 -6.86 -5.01 24.58
C THR A 37 -6.95 -3.76 23.71
N GLU A 38 -5.83 -3.31 23.16
CA GLU A 38 -5.78 -2.06 22.37
C GLU A 38 -6.53 -2.15 21.03
N VAL A 39 -6.46 -3.30 20.34
CA VAL A 39 -7.22 -3.57 19.11
C VAL A 39 -8.72 -3.59 19.38
N SER A 40 -9.15 -4.09 20.54
CA SER A 40 -10.57 -4.17 20.90
C SER A 40 -11.20 -2.78 21.07
N VAL A 41 -10.42 -1.80 21.54
CA VAL A 41 -10.84 -0.40 21.69
C VAL A 41 -10.67 0.38 20.38
N SER A 42 -9.69 0.01 19.56
CA SER A 42 -9.29 0.75 18.34
C SER A 42 -9.72 0.07 17.05
N GLN A 43 -10.88 -0.61 17.04
CA GLN A 43 -11.35 -1.42 15.90
C GLN A 43 -11.38 -0.66 14.57
N ASN A 44 -11.82 0.61 14.57
CA ASN A 44 -11.93 1.39 13.34
C ASN A 44 -10.56 1.69 12.71
N GLN A 45 -9.54 1.90 13.55
CA GLN A 45 -8.16 2.09 13.10
C GLN A 45 -7.61 0.79 12.50
N VAL A 46 -7.88 -0.33 13.16
CA VAL A 46 -7.44 -1.67 12.71
C VAL A 46 -8.07 -2.02 11.37
N LEU A 47 -9.37 -1.78 11.21
CA LEU A 47 -10.08 -2.05 9.96
C LEU A 47 -9.54 -1.18 8.81
N THR A 48 -9.34 0.11 9.08
CA THR A 48 -8.81 1.06 8.09
C THR A 48 -7.38 0.68 7.69
N GLY A 49 -6.52 0.37 8.66
CA GLY A 49 -5.16 -0.02 8.37
C GLY A 49 -5.05 -1.35 7.62
N ALA A 50 -5.88 -2.34 7.99
CA ALA A 50 -5.97 -3.60 7.26
C ALA A 50 -6.43 -3.41 5.81
N PHE A 51 -7.38 -2.50 5.57
CA PHE A 51 -7.82 -2.14 4.22
C PHE A 51 -6.69 -1.54 3.38
N PHE A 52 -5.92 -0.61 3.94
CA PHE A 52 -4.75 -0.04 3.25
C PHE A 52 -3.65 -1.07 3.03
N GLN A 53 -3.40 -1.94 4.01
CA GLN A 53 -2.44 -3.04 3.88
C GLN A 53 -2.82 -4.00 2.76
N PHE A 54 -4.11 -4.33 2.64
CA PHE A 54 -4.62 -5.14 1.54
C PHE A 54 -4.47 -4.43 0.18
N THR A 55 -4.73 -3.12 0.14
CA THR A 55 -4.59 -2.29 -1.06
C THR A 55 -3.14 -2.21 -1.56
N LEU A 56 -2.14 -2.33 -0.69
CA LEU A 56 -0.73 -2.38 -1.09
C LEU A 56 -0.38 -3.59 -1.96
N VAL A 57 -1.08 -4.72 -1.79
CA VAL A 57 -0.81 -5.96 -2.55
C VAL A 57 -0.91 -5.73 -4.07
N PRO A 58 -2.04 -5.27 -4.64
CA PRO A 58 -2.12 -4.99 -6.07
C PRO A 58 -1.21 -3.84 -6.52
N ILE A 59 -0.87 -2.88 -5.63
CA ILE A 59 0.07 -1.80 -5.96
C ILE A 59 1.47 -2.36 -6.19
N TYR A 60 1.96 -3.20 -5.28
CA TYR A 60 3.28 -3.82 -5.41
C TYR A 60 3.35 -4.76 -6.61
N ILE A 61 2.31 -5.57 -6.84
CA ILE A 61 2.24 -6.45 -8.02
C ILE A 61 2.22 -5.61 -9.30
N GLY A 62 1.36 -4.59 -9.38
CA GLY A 62 1.26 -3.72 -10.54
C GLY A 62 2.57 -3.00 -10.83
N PHE A 63 3.23 -2.48 -9.80
CA PHE A 63 4.55 -1.86 -9.92
C PHE A 63 5.60 -2.84 -10.44
N ALA A 64 5.68 -4.05 -9.87
CA ALA A 64 6.61 -5.08 -10.28
C ALA A 64 6.40 -5.51 -11.74
N LEU A 65 5.15 -5.70 -12.18
CA LEU A 65 4.83 -6.06 -13.56
C LEU A 65 5.22 -4.97 -14.56
N LEU A 66 4.98 -3.69 -14.22
CA LEU A 66 5.36 -2.56 -15.08
C LEU A 66 6.87 -2.41 -15.20
N LEU A 67 7.61 -2.68 -14.13
CA LEU A 67 9.08 -2.72 -14.16
C LEU A 67 9.62 -3.92 -14.94
N TYR A 68 9.07 -5.11 -14.71
CA TYR A 68 9.51 -6.35 -15.36
C TYR A 68 9.41 -6.23 -16.88
N HIS A 69 8.27 -5.76 -17.39
CA HIS A 69 8.06 -5.54 -18.82
C HIS A 69 9.00 -4.47 -19.42
N LYS A 70 9.64 -3.65 -18.59
CA LYS A 70 10.58 -2.60 -19.02
C LYS A 70 12.04 -3.03 -18.95
N ILE A 71 12.38 -4.00 -18.11
CA ILE A 71 13.77 -4.42 -17.84
C ILE A 71 14.19 -5.60 -18.74
N ILE A 72 13.25 -6.47 -19.13
CA ILE A 72 13.47 -7.65 -20.00
C ILE A 72 12.82 -7.38 -21.36
#